data_AF-A0AAE3WDV4-F1
#
_entry.id   AF-A0AAE3WDV4-F1
#
_cell.length_a   1.000
_cell.length_b   1.000
_cell.length_c   1.000
_cell.angle_alpha   90.00
_cell.angle_beta   90.00
_cell.angle_gamma   90.00
#
_symmetry.space_group_name_H-M   'P 1'
#
loop_
_entity.id
_entity.type
_entity.pdbx_description
1 polymer ?
#
loop_
_entity_poly.entity_id
_entity_poly.type
_entity_poly.pdbx_seq_one_letter_code
_entity_poly.pdbx_strand_id
1 'polypeptide(L)' 'MRMLTIPTATFMASAAQAHPGHLAEVAGHGHWLGAAALGAAIAIGLWKAAKDRKDAAEGDETEDTEADPQEA' A
#
# COMPACT_ATOMS: atom_id res chain seq x y z
N MET A 1 31.74 -42.93 -8.79
CA MET A 1 31.37 -41.85 -9.74
C MET A 1 29.94 -41.93 -10.28
N ARG A 2 29.31 -43.11 -10.42
CA ARG A 2 27.93 -43.26 -10.93
C ARG A 2 26.81 -42.86 -9.95
N MET A 3 27.11 -42.70 -8.67
CA MET A 3 26.10 -42.38 -7.64
C MET A 3 25.82 -40.89 -7.50
N LEU A 4 26.69 -40.03 -8.05
CA LEU A 4 26.50 -38.57 -8.02
C LEU A 4 25.79 -38.05 -9.28
N THR A 5 25.72 -38.83 -10.35
CA THR A 5 25.19 -38.37 -11.65
C THR A 5 23.66 -38.28 -11.68
N ILE A 6 22.96 -39.08 -10.89
CA ILE A 6 21.49 -39.13 -10.86
C ILE A 6 20.87 -37.89 -10.18
N PRO A 7 21.29 -37.45 -8.97
CA PRO A 7 20.74 -36.25 -8.36
C PRO A 7 21.09 -34.98 -9.14
N THR A 8 22.27 -34.91 -9.76
CA THR A 8 22.66 -33.75 -10.59
C THR A 8 21.80 -33.64 -11.85
N ALA A 9 21.41 -34.76 -12.45
CA ALA A 9 20.54 -34.78 -13.63
C ALA A 9 19.10 -34.33 -13.33
N THR A 10 18.55 -34.67 -12.15
CA THR A 10 17.23 -34.19 -11.73
C THR A 10 17.21 -32.71 -11.36
N PHE A 11 18.27 -32.18 -10.76
CA PHE A 11 18.40 -30.72 -10.51
C PHE A 11 18.57 -29.90 -11.80
N MET A 12 19.12 -30.49 -12.87
CA MET A 12 19.17 -29.84 -14.19
C MET A 12 17.84 -29.94 -14.98
N ALA A 13 16.90 -30.77 -14.54
CA ALA A 13 15.61 -30.95 -15.20
C ALA A 13 14.55 -29.89 -14.81
N SER A 14 14.86 -28.94 -13.94
CA SER A 14 13.89 -27.99 -13.39
C SER A 14 13.77 -26.68 -14.18
N ALA A 15 13.48 -26.80 -15.47
CA ALA A 15 12.87 -25.71 -16.24
C ALA A 15 11.87 -26.31 -17.23
N ALA A 16 10.78 -26.89 -16.70
CA ALA A 16 9.58 -27.07 -17.50
C ALA A 16 9.17 -25.67 -17.96
N GLN A 17 9.44 -25.35 -19.22
CA GLN A 17 9.14 -24.08 -19.84
C GLN A 17 7.62 -24.02 -20.06
N ALA A 18 6.86 -23.93 -18.96
CA ALA A 18 5.47 -23.51 -19.02
C ALA A 18 5.47 -22.19 -19.79
N HIS A 19 4.70 -22.13 -20.87
CA HIS A 19 4.66 -20.94 -21.71
C HIS A 19 4.39 -19.73 -20.79
N PRO A 20 5.17 -18.64 -20.86
CA PRO A 20 5.01 -17.49 -19.96
C PRO A 20 3.59 -16.89 -20.00
N GLY A 21 2.79 -17.25 -21.01
CA GLY A 21 1.35 -16.97 -21.08
C GLY A 21 0.54 -17.39 -19.85
N HIS A 22 0.84 -18.52 -19.18
CA HIS A 22 0.11 -18.91 -17.96
C HIS A 22 0.53 -18.16 -16.70
N LEU A 23 1.74 -17.57 -16.67
CA LEU A 23 2.16 -16.69 -15.57
C LEU A 23 1.57 -15.28 -15.72
N ALA A 24 1.33 -14.85 -16.96
CA ALA A 24 0.66 -13.58 -17.26
C ALA A 24 -0.79 -13.55 -16.75
N GLU A 25 -1.50 -14.68 -16.79
CA GLU A 25 -2.86 -14.81 -16.23
C GLU A 25 -2.88 -14.58 -14.70
N VAL A 26 -1.84 -15.01 -13.97
CA VAL A 26 -1.72 -14.85 -12.51
C VAL A 26 -1.19 -13.46 -12.12
N ALA A 27 -0.29 -12.88 -12.90
CA ALA A 27 0.34 -11.60 -12.57
C ALA A 27 -0.59 -10.38 -12.74
N GLY A 28 -1.65 -10.48 -13.54
CA GLY A 28 -2.41 -9.32 -14.03
C GLY A 28 -3.40 -8.67 -13.06
N HIS A 29 -4.06 -9.41 -12.18
CA HIS A 29 -5.24 -8.85 -11.47
C HIS A 29 -4.93 -8.37 -10.05
N GLY A 30 -4.16 -9.13 -9.26
CA GLY A 30 -3.87 -8.78 -7.87
C GLY A 30 -2.94 -7.57 -7.71
N HIS A 31 -1.95 -7.42 -8.60
CA HIS A 31 -0.97 -6.32 -8.52
C HIS A 31 -1.59 -4.96 -8.79
N TRP A 32 -2.45 -4.85 -9.80
CA TRP A 32 -3.15 -3.60 -10.11
C TRP A 32 -4.19 -3.25 -9.05
N LEU A 33 -4.89 -4.24 -8.50
CA LEU A 33 -5.82 -4.02 -7.39
C LEU A 33 -5.08 -3.54 -6.13
N GLY A 34 -3.92 -4.12 -5.83
CA GLY A 34 -3.05 -3.67 -4.74
C GLY A 34 -2.55 -2.23 -4.95
N ALA A 35 -2.10 -1.89 -6.17
CA ALA A 35 -1.69 -0.53 -6.51
C ALA A 35 -2.87 0.46 -6.41
N ALA A 36 -4.07 0.08 -6.84
CA ALA A 36 -5.28 0.90 -6.72
C ALA A 36 -5.68 1.11 -5.25
N ALA A 37 -5.65 0.06 -4.43
CA ALA A 37 -5.96 0.14 -3.01
C ALA A 37 -4.95 1.03 -2.25
N LEU A 38 -3.66 0.91 -2.57
CA LEU A 38 -2.63 1.77 -2.00
C LEU A 38 -2.82 3.24 -2.40
N GLY A 39 -3.11 3.50 -3.69
CA GLY A 39 -3.43 4.84 -4.17
C GLY A 39 -4.64 5.45 -3.46
N ALA A 40 -5.70 4.68 -3.26
CA ALA A 40 -6.89 5.12 -2.52
C ALA A 40 -6.59 5.45 -1.05
N ALA A 41 -5.80 4.64 -0.36
CA ALA A 41 -5.40 4.90 1.02
C ALA A 41 -4.60 6.22 1.16
N ILE A 42 -3.67 6.48 0.24
CA ILE A 42 -2.90 7.73 0.21
C ILE A 42 -3.83 8.93 -0.03
N ALA A 43 -4.75 8.83 -1.00
CA ALA A 43 -5.68 9.91 -1.32
C ALA A 43 -6.58 10.28 -0.13
N ILE A 44 -7.13 9.28 0.57
CA ILE A 44 -7.95 9.49 1.77
C ILE A 44 -7.13 10.14 2.89
N GLY A 45 -5.89 9.66 3.10
CA GLY A 45 -5.00 10.23 4.11
C GLY A 45 -4.68 11.70 3.85
N LEU A 46 -4.36 12.06 2.60
CA LEU A 46 -4.10 13.44 2.20
C LEU A 46 -5.35 14.32 2.32
N TRP A 47 -6.53 13.81 1.92
CA TRP A 47 -7.78 14.56 2.04
C TRP A 47 -8.14 14.87 3.49
N LYS A 48 -8.04 13.87 4.38
CA LYS A 48 -8.27 14.07 5.82
C LYS A 48 -7.29 15.09 6.39
N ALA A 49 -6.00 14.96 6.10
CA ALA A 49 -4.99 15.90 6.60
C ALA A 49 -5.20 17.33 6.10
N ALA A 50 -5.62 17.51 4.85
CA ALA A 50 -5.96 18.81 4.30
C ALA A 50 -7.21 19.40 4.96
N LYS A 51 -8.22 18.57 5.25
CA LYS A 51 -9.44 19.00 5.93
C LYS A 51 -9.16 19.38 7.39
N ASP A 52 -8.42 18.56 8.13
CA ASP A 52 -8.05 18.83 9.53
C ASP A 52 -7.28 20.17 9.64
N ARG A 53 -6.42 20.50 8.67
CA ARG A 53 -5.73 21.81 8.64
C ARG A 53 -6.66 22.98 8.36
N LYS A 54 -7.67 22.78 7.52
CA LYS A 54 -8.66 23.81 7.21
C LYS A 54 -9.58 24.05 8.42
N ASP A 55 -10.05 22.97 9.04
CA ASP A 55 -10.89 23.04 10.24
C ASP A 55 -10.11 23.67 11.41
N ALA A 56 -8.80 23.40 11.55
CA ALA A 56 -7.94 24.06 12.53
C ALA A 56 -7.73 25.55 12.25
N ALA A 57 -7.69 25.96 10.99
CA ALA A 57 -7.57 27.37 10.61
C ALA A 57 -8.88 28.16 10.84
N GLU A 58 -10.03 27.50 10.69
CA GLU A 58 -11.36 28.07 10.96
C GLU A 58 -11.76 27.99 12.46
N GLY A 59 -11.11 27.12 13.25
CA GLY A 59 -11.36 26.97 14.70
C GLY A 59 -10.66 28.00 15.60
N ASP A 60 -9.53 28.56 15.13
CA ASP A 60 -8.74 29.58 15.86
C ASP A 60 -9.49 30.92 16.01
N GLU A 61 -10.54 31.15 15.22
CA GLU A 61 -11.40 32.34 15.30
C GLU A 61 -12.60 32.19 16.27
N THR A 62 -12.70 31.07 17.00
CA THR A 62 -13.79 30.81 17.96
C THR A 62 -13.36 30.56 19.42
N GLU A 63 -12.06 30.46 19.73
CA GLU A 63 -11.60 30.15 21.10
C GLU A 63 -11.20 31.40 21.94
N ASP A 64 -11.13 32.60 21.35
CA ASP A 64 -10.71 33.84 22.05
C ASP A 64 -11.87 34.66 22.68
N THR A 65 -13.10 34.15 22.76
CA THR A 65 -14.25 34.90 23.33
C THR A 65 -14.72 34.42 24.71
N GLU A 66 -14.14 33.36 25.28
CA GLU A 66 -14.60 32.80 26.57
C GLU A 66 -13.51 32.78 27.65
N ALA A 67 -12.74 33.87 27.75
CA ALA A 67 -11.97 34.21 28.94
C ALA A 67 -12.69 35.33 29.72
N ASP A 68 -13.72 34.94 30.48
CA ASP A 68 -14.45 35.78 31.44
C ASP A 68 -13.48 36.35 32.50
N PRO A 69 -13.34 37.69 32.64
CA PRO A 69 -12.64 38.29 33.76
C PRO A 69 -13.68 38.63 34.84
N GLN A 70 -14.11 37.63 35.60
CA GLN A 70 -14.81 37.86 36.87
C GLN A 70 -14.11 37.06 37.94
N GLU A 71 -13.31 37.74 38.78
CA GLU A 71 -13.17 37.55 40.23
C GLU A 71 -12.14 38.56 40.77
N ALA A 72 -12.61 39.70 41.31
CA ALA A 72 -12.03 40.47 42.44
C ALA A 72 -12.76 41.80 42.67
#